data_AF-A0A819IA87-F1
#
_entry.id   AF-A0A819IA87-F1
#
_cell.length_a   1.000
_cell.length_b   1.000
_cell.length_c   1.000
_cell.angle_alpha   90.00
_cell.angle_beta   90.00
_cell.angle_gamma   90.00
#
_symmetry.space_group_name_H-M   'P 1'
#
loop_
_entity.id
_entity.type
_entity.pdbx_description
1 polymer ?
#
loop_
_entity_poly.entity_id
_entity_poly.type
_entity_poly.pdbx_seq_one_letter_code
_entity_poly.pdbx_strand_id
1 'polypeptide(L)'
;MKQSQNEIDQMIKLAQSKNRDLVPDDINQAINSPISNLILKVAEYYYDDGTSKELLCLAGTVVCHYKGNRYNIPIEIWLQQDHPNVPPLAYVRPTPDMYISTTSKDVQPDGAIIIPYLLNWHHPNSNLADLLKTTSNAFSQSPPVYSTSSMTNRTTLYSATASSKPTPIGMGNDINPSYSYPYGYL
;
A
#
# COMPACT_ATOMS: atom_id res chain seq x y z
N MET A 1 -21.66 5.51 7.98
CA MET A 1 -22.73 6.27 7.30
C MET A 1 -22.30 6.45 5.85
N LYS A 2 -23.19 6.22 4.89
CA LYS A 2 -22.93 6.54 3.48
C LYS A 2 -23.17 8.02 3.25
N GLN A 3 -22.34 8.67 2.43
CA GLN A 3 -22.47 10.10 2.12
C GLN A 3 -23.74 10.36 1.32
N SER A 4 -24.40 11.48 1.59
CA SER A 4 -25.61 11.90 0.88
C SER A 4 -25.26 12.44 -0.51
N GLN A 5 -26.21 12.36 -1.45
CA GLN A 5 -26.02 12.87 -2.80
C GLN A 5 -25.70 14.39 -2.80
N ASN A 6 -26.35 15.16 -1.92
CA ASN A 6 -26.09 16.60 -1.80
C ASN A 6 -24.65 16.90 -1.37
N GLU A 7 -24.07 16.10 -0.45
CA GLU A 7 -22.68 16.26 -0.04
C GLU A 7 -21.73 15.93 -1.19
N ILE A 8 -21.98 14.83 -1.92
CA ILE A 8 -21.18 14.44 -3.09
C ILE A 8 -21.21 15.54 -4.15
N ASP A 9 -22.39 16.05 -4.48
CA ASP A 9 -22.55 17.09 -5.49
C ASP A 9 -21.81 18.38 -5.10
N GLN A 10 -21.86 18.79 -3.82
CA GLN A 10 -21.12 19.94 -3.30
C GLN A 10 -19.62 19.75 -3.48
N MET A 11 -19.10 18.57 -3.15
CA MET A 11 -17.68 18.25 -3.27
C MET A 11 -17.20 18.22 -4.71
N ILE A 12 -18.02 17.71 -5.63
CA ILE A 12 -17.73 17.75 -7.07
C ILE A 12 -17.61 19.21 -7.57
N LYS A 13 -18.43 20.14 -7.03
CA LYS A 13 -18.29 21.57 -7.38
C LYS A 13 -16.98 22.15 -6.86
N LEU A 14 -16.59 21.80 -5.62
CA LEU A 14 -15.37 22.31 -4.98
C LEU A 14 -14.11 21.86 -5.74
N ALA A 15 -14.05 20.59 -6.15
CA ALA A 15 -12.90 20.04 -6.88
C ALA A 15 -12.83 20.45 -8.38
N GLN A 16 -13.73 21.32 -8.84
CA GLN A 16 -13.74 21.85 -10.22
C GLN A 16 -13.61 20.79 -11.32
N SER A 17 -14.24 19.63 -11.13
CA SER A 17 -14.22 18.54 -12.12
C SER A 17 -14.87 18.97 -13.43
N LYS A 18 -14.26 18.62 -14.58
CA LYS A 18 -14.78 19.01 -15.90
C LYS A 18 -15.99 18.20 -16.34
N ASN A 19 -16.01 16.90 -16.07
CA ASN A 19 -17.06 15.98 -16.54
C ASN A 19 -18.13 15.75 -15.46
N ARG A 20 -18.82 16.83 -15.08
CA ARG A 20 -19.75 16.85 -13.93
C ARG A 20 -20.96 15.91 -14.07
N ASP A 21 -21.29 15.51 -15.29
CA ASP A 21 -22.42 14.62 -15.56
C ASP A 21 -22.04 13.13 -15.44
N LEU A 22 -20.75 12.79 -15.56
CA LEU A 22 -20.26 11.40 -15.56
C LEU A 22 -19.68 10.98 -14.20
N VAL A 23 -19.04 11.93 -13.52
CA VAL A 23 -18.32 11.70 -12.26
C VAL A 23 -19.22 11.23 -11.10
N PRO A 24 -20.45 11.77 -10.90
CA PRO A 24 -21.30 11.35 -9.77
C PRO A 24 -21.64 9.87 -9.80
N ASP A 25 -22.03 9.33 -10.96
CA ASP A 25 -22.44 7.93 -11.09
C ASP A 25 -21.27 6.98 -10.85
N ASP A 26 -20.09 7.29 -11.40
CA ASP A 26 -18.88 6.48 -11.23
C ASP A 26 -18.41 6.47 -9.75
N ILE A 27 -18.46 7.62 -9.08
CA ILE A 27 -18.21 7.74 -7.64
C ILE A 27 -19.22 6.93 -6.83
N ASN A 28 -20.51 7.06 -7.15
CA ASN A 28 -21.58 6.37 -6.43
C ASN A 28 -21.43 4.84 -6.55
N GLN A 29 -21.07 4.33 -7.73
CA GLN A 29 -20.81 2.91 -7.91
C GLN A 29 -19.62 2.43 -7.06
N ALA A 30 -18.55 3.23 -6.97
CA ALA A 30 -17.38 2.92 -6.15
C ALA A 30 -17.69 2.92 -4.64
N ILE A 31 -18.33 3.99 -4.13
CA ILE A 31 -18.67 4.13 -2.70
C ILE A 31 -19.66 3.05 -2.24
N ASN A 32 -20.60 2.66 -3.10
CA ASN A 32 -21.60 1.65 -2.78
C ASN A 32 -21.13 0.20 -3.00
N SER A 33 -19.90 0.00 -3.48
CA SER A 33 -19.35 -1.32 -3.73
C SER A 33 -19.24 -2.14 -2.43
N PRO A 34 -19.68 -3.42 -2.42
CA PRO A 34 -19.68 -4.26 -1.21
C PRO A 34 -18.28 -4.71 -0.79
N ILE A 35 -17.29 -4.57 -1.68
CA ILE A 35 -15.90 -4.99 -1.44
C ILE A 35 -15.01 -3.84 -0.98
N SER A 36 -15.57 -2.68 -0.67
CA SER A 36 -14.82 -1.53 -0.20
C SER A 36 -15.58 -0.71 0.83
N ASN A 37 -14.84 0.05 1.62
CA ASN A 37 -15.38 1.06 2.51
C ASN A 37 -14.63 2.35 2.21
N LEU A 38 -15.19 3.17 1.33
CA LEU A 38 -14.58 4.40 0.83
C LEU A 38 -15.44 5.60 1.22
N ILE A 39 -14.75 6.69 1.52
CA ILE A 39 -15.34 7.99 1.78
C ILE A 39 -14.74 8.95 0.76
N LEU A 40 -15.61 9.71 0.09
CA LEU A 40 -15.22 10.84 -0.73
C LEU A 40 -14.73 11.97 0.17
N LYS A 41 -13.61 12.59 -0.19
CA LYS A 41 -13.09 13.85 0.37
C LYS A 41 -12.65 14.78 -0.78
N VAL A 42 -12.61 16.08 -0.52
CA VAL A 42 -11.85 17.04 -1.34
C VAL A 42 -10.55 17.28 -0.61
N ALA A 43 -9.43 17.17 -1.31
CA ALA A 43 -8.11 17.36 -0.72
C ALA A 43 -7.14 17.94 -1.74
N GLU A 44 -6.14 18.68 -1.25
CA GLU A 44 -5.05 19.15 -2.07
C GLU A 44 -4.11 17.99 -2.41
N TYR A 45 -3.93 17.75 -3.70
CA TYR A 45 -3.00 16.77 -4.27
C TYR A 45 -1.76 17.50 -4.79
N TYR A 46 -0.57 16.99 -4.45
CA TYR A 46 0.71 17.53 -4.91
C TYR A 46 1.27 16.62 -6.01
N TYR A 47 1.52 17.21 -7.18
CA TYR A 47 2.14 16.54 -8.31
C TYR A 47 3.66 16.56 -8.20
N ASP A 48 4.31 15.62 -8.89
CA ASP A 48 5.77 15.50 -8.91
C ASP A 48 6.48 16.71 -9.55
N ASP A 49 5.76 17.52 -10.33
CA ASP A 49 6.25 18.78 -10.91
C ASP A 49 6.23 19.95 -9.91
N GLY A 50 5.81 19.70 -8.66
CA GLY A 50 5.70 20.68 -7.59
C GLY A 50 4.40 21.49 -7.60
N THR A 51 3.52 21.28 -8.57
CA THR A 51 2.19 21.92 -8.58
C THR A 51 1.23 21.20 -7.64
N SER A 52 0.19 21.92 -7.19
CA SER A 52 -0.89 21.34 -6.41
C SER A 52 -2.25 21.66 -7.02
N LYS A 53 -3.22 20.77 -6.78
CA LYS A 53 -4.63 20.97 -7.14
C LYS A 53 -5.56 20.38 -6.09
N GLU A 54 -6.69 21.02 -5.85
CA GLU A 54 -7.79 20.40 -5.12
C GLU A 54 -8.47 19.36 -6.00
N LEU A 55 -8.46 18.10 -5.56
CA LEU A 55 -9.05 16.97 -6.26
C LEU A 55 -10.06 16.24 -5.38
N LEU A 56 -10.94 15.48 -6.03
CA LEU A 56 -11.74 14.45 -5.36
C LEU A 56 -10.84 13.27 -5.03
N CYS A 57 -10.97 12.75 -3.81
CA CYS A 57 -10.26 11.57 -3.35
C CYS A 57 -11.23 10.60 -2.68
N LEU A 58 -11.25 9.35 -3.12
CA LEU A 58 -11.91 8.25 -2.42
C LEU A 58 -10.87 7.59 -1.52
N ALA A 59 -11.04 7.75 -0.21
CA ALA A 59 -10.12 7.21 0.80
C ALA A 59 -10.82 6.18 1.67
N GLY A 60 -10.12 5.10 2.01
CA GLY A 60 -10.65 4.06 2.88
C GLY A 60 -9.96 2.73 2.65
N THR A 61 -10.72 1.65 2.52
CA THR A 61 -10.16 0.30 2.35
C THR A 61 -10.83 -0.50 1.25
N VAL A 62 -10.07 -1.36 0.57
CA VAL A 62 -10.58 -2.42 -0.31
C VAL A 62 -10.34 -3.78 0.31
N VAL A 63 -11.31 -4.68 0.18
CA VAL A 63 -11.24 -6.05 0.69
C VAL A 63 -10.41 -6.90 -0.25
N CYS A 64 -9.53 -7.74 0.28
CA CYS A 64 -8.93 -8.85 -0.46
C CYS A 64 -8.96 -10.15 0.37
N HIS A 65 -8.87 -11.30 -0.30
CA HIS A 65 -8.84 -12.62 0.33
C HIS A 65 -7.52 -13.31 0.02
N TYR A 66 -6.66 -13.46 1.02
CA TYR A 66 -5.35 -14.09 0.85
C TYR A 66 -5.20 -15.26 1.82
N LYS A 67 -4.88 -16.44 1.27
CA LYS A 67 -4.71 -17.69 2.04
C LYS A 67 -5.86 -17.98 3.01
N GLY A 68 -7.10 -17.81 2.54
CA GLY A 68 -8.31 -18.07 3.33
C GLY A 68 -8.69 -16.97 4.32
N ASN A 69 -7.88 -15.92 4.49
CA ASN A 69 -8.15 -14.81 5.38
C ASN A 69 -8.59 -13.56 4.60
N ARG A 70 -9.53 -12.81 5.19
CA ARG A 70 -10.01 -11.53 4.64
C ARG A 70 -9.20 -10.38 5.23
N TYR A 71 -8.64 -9.54 4.37
CA TYR A 71 -7.89 -8.34 4.74
C TYR A 71 -8.57 -7.08 4.17
N ASN A 72 -8.40 -5.96 4.87
CA ASN A 72 -8.84 -4.65 4.41
C ASN A 72 -7.60 -3.80 4.13
N ILE A 73 -7.29 -3.60 2.86
CA ILE A 73 -6.10 -2.89 2.41
C ILE A 73 -6.44 -1.41 2.30
N PRO A 74 -5.76 -0.50 3.01
CA PRO A 74 -6.06 0.91 2.91
C PRO A 74 -5.60 1.48 1.57
N ILE A 75 -6.50 2.21 0.92
CA ILE A 75 -6.26 2.80 -0.40
C ILE A 75 -6.77 4.24 -0.47
N GLU A 76 -6.18 4.99 -1.39
CA GLU A 76 -6.68 6.29 -1.85
C GLU A 76 -6.75 6.31 -3.37
N ILE A 77 -7.87 6.78 -3.92
CA ILE A 77 -8.08 6.94 -5.37
C ILE A 77 -8.38 8.42 -5.63
N TRP A 78 -7.46 9.09 -6.31
CA TRP A 78 -7.55 10.50 -6.65
C TRP A 78 -8.09 10.65 -8.07
N LEU A 79 -9.18 11.40 -8.21
CA LEU A 79 -9.79 11.65 -9.50
C LEU A 79 -9.18 12.91 -10.10
N GLN A 80 -8.51 12.74 -11.25
CA GLN A 80 -7.93 13.85 -11.99
C GLN A 80 -9.05 14.70 -12.62
N GLN A 81 -8.71 15.93 -13.00
CA GLN A 81 -9.67 16.93 -13.48
C GLN A 81 -10.47 16.48 -14.72
N ASP A 82 -9.86 15.64 -15.57
CA ASP A 82 -10.46 15.10 -16.80
C ASP A 82 -11.06 13.70 -16.63
N HIS A 83 -11.14 13.18 -15.39
CA HIS A 83 -11.82 11.91 -15.09
C HIS A 83 -13.27 11.93 -15.62
N PRO A 84 -13.80 10.86 -16.23
CA PRO A 84 -13.20 9.54 -16.41
C PRO A 84 -12.35 9.37 -17.67
N ASN A 85 -12.10 10.41 -18.47
CA ASN A 85 -11.34 10.28 -19.73
C ASN A 85 -9.84 10.01 -19.49
N VAL A 86 -9.34 10.36 -18.30
CA VAL A 86 -7.99 10.00 -17.83
C VAL A 86 -8.10 9.05 -16.63
N PRO A 87 -7.13 8.15 -16.43
CA PRO A 87 -7.14 7.25 -15.27
C PRO A 87 -7.07 8.04 -13.94
N PRO A 88 -7.68 7.52 -12.87
CA PRO A 88 -7.41 8.03 -11.54
C PRO A 88 -5.98 7.69 -11.09
N LEU A 89 -5.47 8.42 -10.09
CA LEU A 89 -4.21 8.07 -9.42
C LEU A 89 -4.54 7.27 -8.17
N ALA A 90 -4.13 6.00 -8.11
CA ALA A 90 -4.49 5.09 -7.03
C ALA A 90 -3.26 4.69 -6.20
N TYR A 91 -3.40 4.70 -4.87
CA TYR A 91 -2.32 4.43 -3.93
C TYR A 91 -2.77 3.48 -2.84
N VAL A 92 -1.85 2.63 -2.37
CA VAL A 92 -1.94 1.96 -1.08
C VAL A 92 -1.37 2.89 -0.01
N ARG A 93 -2.10 3.02 1.11
CA ARG A 93 -1.67 3.84 2.27
C ARG A 93 -1.44 2.93 3.48
N PRO A 94 -0.23 2.37 3.66
CA PRO A 94 0.04 1.51 4.80
C PRO A 94 -0.17 2.27 6.12
N THR A 95 -0.76 1.58 7.12
CA THR A 95 -0.77 2.06 8.50
C THR A 95 0.63 1.94 9.12
N PRO A 96 0.94 2.58 10.26
CA PRO A 96 2.28 2.54 10.86
C PRO A 96 2.79 1.13 11.21
N ASP A 97 1.89 0.17 11.38
CA ASP A 97 2.18 -1.24 11.63
C ASP A 97 2.26 -2.08 10.34
N MET A 98 2.24 -1.45 9.17
CA MET A 98 2.35 -2.09 7.87
C MET A 98 3.54 -1.58 7.07
N TYR A 99 4.04 -2.41 6.16
CA TYR A 99 5.01 -2.03 5.14
C TYR A 99 4.55 -2.53 3.78
N ILE A 100 4.89 -1.79 2.71
CA ILE A 100 4.66 -2.21 1.33
C ILE A 100 5.69 -3.27 0.95
N SER A 101 5.22 -4.36 0.34
CA SER A 101 6.08 -5.45 -0.12
C SER A 101 7.00 -4.98 -1.25
N THR A 102 8.30 -5.18 -1.08
CA THR A 102 9.31 -4.85 -2.10
C THR A 102 9.23 -5.74 -3.34
N THR A 103 8.57 -6.90 -3.24
CA THR A 103 8.36 -7.84 -4.35
C THR A 103 6.98 -7.70 -4.98
N SER A 104 6.22 -6.66 -4.61
CA SER A 104 4.91 -6.41 -5.23
C SER A 104 5.09 -6.05 -6.71
N LYS A 105 4.35 -6.74 -7.58
CA LYS A 105 4.29 -6.40 -9.02
C LYS A 105 3.22 -5.34 -9.33
N ASP A 106 2.24 -5.21 -8.44
CA ASP A 106 1.02 -4.41 -8.65
C ASP A 106 1.08 -3.07 -7.90
N VAL A 107 2.10 -2.86 -7.07
CA VAL A 107 2.27 -1.65 -6.22
C VAL A 107 3.74 -1.26 -6.17
N GLN A 108 4.04 0.00 -6.44
CA GLN A 108 5.36 0.59 -6.37
C GLN A 108 5.79 0.89 -4.90
N PRO A 109 7.09 1.12 -4.63
CA PRO A 109 7.58 1.40 -3.27
C PRO A 109 6.95 2.62 -2.59
N ASP A 110 6.51 3.62 -3.36
CA ASP A 110 5.80 4.81 -2.88
C ASP A 110 4.30 4.56 -2.62
N GLY A 111 3.82 3.35 -2.90
CA GLY A 111 2.44 2.94 -2.75
C GLY A 111 1.60 3.10 -4.02
N ALA A 112 2.14 3.62 -5.12
CA ALA A 112 1.37 3.78 -6.36
C ALA A 112 0.93 2.41 -6.92
N ILE A 113 -0.37 2.25 -7.18
CA ILE A 113 -0.94 1.02 -7.72
C ILE A 113 -0.72 1.01 -9.24
N ILE A 114 -0.07 -0.03 -9.74
CA ILE A 114 0.30 -0.22 -11.15
C ILE A 114 -0.25 -1.55 -11.67
N ILE A 115 -1.56 -1.64 -11.83
CA ILE A 115 -2.23 -2.82 -12.39
C ILE A 115 -2.58 -2.64 -13.87
N PRO A 116 -2.65 -3.72 -14.67
CA PRO A 116 -2.98 -3.63 -16.09
C PRO A 116 -4.28 -2.89 -16.40
N TYR A 117 -5.28 -2.98 -15.51
CA TYR A 117 -6.55 -2.28 -15.67
C TYR A 117 -6.38 -0.74 -15.65
N LEU A 118 -5.52 -0.22 -14.77
CA LEU A 118 -5.24 1.21 -14.67
C LEU A 118 -4.36 1.69 -15.84
N LEU A 119 -3.38 0.88 -16.25
CA LEU A 119 -2.49 1.19 -17.37
C LEU A 119 -3.23 1.24 -18.72
N ASN A 120 -4.29 0.45 -18.88
CA ASN A 120 -5.13 0.40 -20.08
C ASN A 120 -6.48 1.10 -19.87
N TRP A 121 -6.54 2.04 -18.93
CA TRP A 121 -7.77 2.77 -18.64
C TRP A 121 -8.28 3.50 -19.89
N HIS A 122 -9.53 3.24 -20.25
CA HIS A 122 -10.15 3.84 -21.42
C HIS A 122 -11.66 4.00 -21.21
N HIS A 123 -12.13 5.24 -21.09
CA HIS A 123 -13.56 5.53 -21.02
C HIS A 123 -14.21 5.31 -22.40
N PRO A 124 -15.43 4.72 -22.49
CA PRO A 124 -16.35 4.34 -21.41
C PRO A 124 -16.17 2.92 -20.86
N ASN A 125 -15.17 2.18 -21.33
CA ASN A 125 -14.95 0.78 -20.96
C ASN A 125 -14.33 0.62 -19.55
N SER A 126 -13.79 1.69 -18.99
CA SER A 126 -13.20 1.72 -17.65
C SER A 126 -14.01 2.57 -16.67
N ASN A 127 -14.14 2.07 -15.43
CA ASN A 127 -14.85 2.71 -14.33
C ASN A 127 -14.22 2.36 -12.97
N LEU A 128 -14.56 3.11 -11.92
CA LEU A 128 -13.98 2.96 -10.59
C LEU A 128 -14.41 1.66 -9.89
N ALA A 129 -15.63 1.18 -10.13
CA ALA A 129 -16.11 -0.05 -9.52
C ALA A 129 -15.31 -1.28 -10.00
N ASP A 130 -14.98 -1.34 -11.28
CA ASP A 130 -14.16 -2.39 -11.87
C ASP A 130 -12.67 -2.22 -11.52
N LEU A 131 -12.19 -0.98 -11.35
CA LEU A 131 -10.87 -0.73 -10.75
C LEU A 131 -10.78 -1.34 -9.34
N LEU A 132 -11.81 -1.19 -8.50
CA LEU A 132 -11.83 -1.79 -7.16
C LEU A 132 -11.83 -3.33 -7.21
N LYS A 133 -12.61 -3.94 -8.12
CA LYS A 133 -12.64 -5.39 -8.30
C LYS A 133 -11.29 -5.93 -8.76
N THR A 134 -10.68 -5.30 -9.76
CA THR A 134 -9.37 -5.72 -10.30
C THR A 134 -8.26 -5.54 -9.26
N THR A 135 -8.28 -4.45 -8.49
CA THR A 135 -7.38 -4.21 -7.35
C THR A 135 -7.54 -5.28 -6.26
N SER A 136 -8.79 -5.56 -5.85
CA SER A 136 -9.12 -6.61 -4.88
C SER A 136 -8.58 -7.98 -5.32
N ASN A 137 -8.78 -8.34 -6.59
CA ASN A 137 -8.28 -9.60 -7.14
C ASN A 137 -6.74 -9.66 -7.17
N ALA A 138 -6.07 -8.60 -7.64
CA ALA A 138 -4.61 -8.51 -7.64
C ALA A 138 -4.04 -8.71 -6.22
N PHE A 139 -4.58 -7.99 -5.24
CA PHE A 139 -4.14 -8.08 -3.84
C PHE A 139 -4.52 -9.40 -3.16
N SER A 140 -5.53 -10.12 -3.67
CA SER A 140 -5.88 -11.46 -3.22
C SER A 140 -4.88 -12.52 -3.70
N GLN A 141 -4.25 -12.30 -4.86
CA GLN A 141 -3.19 -13.16 -5.38
C GLN A 141 -1.85 -12.87 -4.69
N SER A 142 -1.51 -11.58 -4.57
CA SER A 142 -0.27 -11.12 -3.94
C SER A 142 -0.54 -9.85 -3.11
N PRO A 143 -0.66 -9.96 -1.77
CA PRO A 143 -0.89 -8.82 -0.91
C PRO A 143 0.21 -7.77 -1.05
N PRO A 144 -0.14 -6.48 -1.21
CA PRO A 144 0.85 -5.43 -1.38
C PRO A 144 1.42 -4.95 -0.04
N VAL A 145 0.78 -5.28 1.08
CA VAL A 145 1.20 -4.85 2.43
C VAL A 145 1.27 -6.02 3.40
N TYR A 146 2.18 -5.92 4.36
CA TYR A 146 2.43 -6.91 5.40
C TYR A 146 2.60 -6.23 6.77
N SER A 147 2.27 -6.93 7.86
CA SER A 147 2.39 -6.38 9.21
C SER A 147 3.83 -6.45 9.73
N THR A 148 4.30 -5.37 10.35
CA THR A 148 5.61 -5.24 10.98
C THR A 148 5.76 -6.08 12.26
N SER A 149 4.65 -6.54 12.86
CA SER A 149 4.66 -7.42 14.05
C SER A 149 5.38 -8.76 13.83
N SER A 150 5.50 -9.21 12.59
CA SER A 150 6.22 -10.42 12.20
C SER A 150 7.76 -10.27 12.16
N MET A 151 8.29 -9.03 12.25
CA MET A 151 9.72 -8.73 12.11
C MET A 151 10.50 -8.82 13.45
N THR A 152 9.81 -8.80 14.60
CA THR A 152 10.45 -8.69 15.93
C THR A 152 11.05 -10.00 16.47
N ASN A 153 10.75 -11.17 15.88
CA ASN A 153 11.21 -12.47 16.40
C ASN A 153 12.56 -12.98 15.85
N ARG A 154 13.42 -12.14 15.27
CA ARG A 154 14.71 -12.59 14.70
C ARG A 154 15.98 -12.10 15.41
N THR A 155 15.90 -11.50 16.59
CA THR A 155 17.10 -11.00 17.28
C THR A 155 17.09 -11.30 18.79
N THR A 156 17.42 -12.53 19.20
CA THR A 156 18.03 -12.82 20.52
C THR A 156 18.67 -14.21 20.52
N LEU A 157 19.84 -14.36 19.90
CA LEU A 157 20.75 -15.50 20.16
C LEU A 157 22.19 -15.03 20.29
N TYR A 158 22.43 -14.05 21.17
CA TYR A 158 23.76 -13.82 21.74
C TYR A 158 23.58 -13.42 23.21
N SER A 159 23.27 -14.40 24.05
CA SER A 159 23.32 -14.22 25.51
C SER A 159 24.78 -14.13 25.93
N ALA A 160 25.21 -12.91 26.23
CA ALA A 160 26.42 -12.68 27.00
C ALA A 160 26.27 -13.33 28.38
N THR A 161 27.11 -14.32 28.70
CA THR A 161 27.27 -14.82 30.07
C THR A 161 28.60 -14.33 30.61
N ALA A 162 28.52 -13.32 31.48
CA ALA A 162 29.66 -12.80 32.22
C ALA A 162 29.66 -13.38 33.66
N SER A 163 30.76 -14.08 33.98
CA SER A 163 31.48 -14.11 35.26
C SER A 163 31.09 -15.04 36.43
N SER A 164 32.11 -15.80 36.87
CA SER A 164 32.57 -16.11 38.25
C SER A 164 32.70 -17.64 38.49
N LYS A 165 33.76 -18.26 39.07
CA LYS A 165 35.05 -17.89 39.70
C LYS A 165 35.92 -19.20 39.82
N PRO A 166 37.10 -19.29 40.51
CA PRO A 166 38.35 -19.88 39.98
C PRO A 166 38.84 -21.19 40.65
N THR A 167 39.85 -21.89 40.06
CA THR A 167 40.98 -22.59 40.77
C THR A 167 42.02 -23.20 39.79
N PRO A 168 43.26 -23.54 40.25
CA PRO A 168 44.49 -23.40 39.45
C PRO A 168 45.28 -24.70 39.16
N ILE A 169 46.39 -24.52 38.41
CA ILE A 169 47.62 -25.35 38.26
C ILE A 169 47.67 -26.33 37.08
N GLY A 170 48.62 -26.10 36.17
CA GLY A 170 49.13 -27.08 35.21
C GLY A 170 50.07 -26.45 34.17
N MET A 171 51.39 -26.59 34.38
CA MET A 171 52.48 -26.19 33.47
C MET A 171 52.33 -26.73 32.04
N GLY A 172 52.80 -25.97 31.05
CA GLY A 172 53.19 -26.51 29.74
C GLY A 172 53.27 -25.44 28.65
N ASN A 173 54.47 -24.91 28.41
CA ASN A 173 54.81 -24.22 27.16
C ASN A 173 54.53 -25.14 25.97
N ASP A 174 54.01 -24.60 24.86
CA ASP A 174 54.63 -24.68 23.54
C ASP A 174 53.69 -24.25 22.40
N ILE A 175 54.21 -23.33 21.58
CA ILE A 175 54.09 -23.26 20.12
C ILE A 175 52.72 -22.88 19.51
N ASN A 176 52.69 -21.65 18.98
CA ASN A 176 51.82 -21.16 17.92
C ASN A 176 52.08 -21.93 16.61
N PRO A 177 51.03 -22.34 15.88
CA PRO A 177 51.01 -22.03 14.45
C PRO A 177 49.62 -21.56 13.95
N SER A 178 49.59 -20.32 13.44
CA SER A 178 49.16 -19.89 12.10
C SER A 178 48.06 -20.65 11.32
N TYR A 179 47.29 -19.86 10.55
CA TYR A 179 46.36 -20.17 9.42
C TYR A 179 44.90 -20.45 9.83
N SER A 180 43.86 -20.03 9.11
CA SER A 180 43.65 -19.32 7.84
C SER A 180 42.14 -19.03 7.78
N TYR A 181 41.71 -17.86 7.29
CA TYR A 181 40.30 -17.64 6.93
C TYR A 181 40.16 -17.74 5.41
N PRO A 182 39.18 -18.51 4.92
CA PRO A 182 38.69 -18.23 3.58
C PRO A 182 37.15 -18.21 3.47
N TYR A 183 36.69 -17.36 2.54
CA TYR A 183 35.35 -17.25 1.93
C TYR A 183 34.21 -16.72 2.83
N GLY A 184 33.51 -15.61 2.55
CA GLY A 184 33.29 -14.89 1.31
C GLY A 184 32.21 -15.55 0.48
N TYR A 185 30.95 -15.08 0.55
CA TYR A 185 29.96 -15.20 -0.52
C TYR A 185 28.95 -14.05 -0.46
N LEU A 186 28.53 -13.72 -1.68
CA LEU A 186 27.61 -12.70 -2.18
C LEU A 186 26.25 -12.64 -1.47
#